data_AF-A0A2E2QGV4-F1
#
_entry.id   AF-A0A2E2QGV4-F1
#
_cell.length_a   1.000
_cell.length_b   1.000
_cell.length_c   1.000
_cell.angle_alpha   90.00
_cell.angle_beta   90.00
_cell.angle_gamma   90.00
#
_symmetry.space_group_name_H-M   'P 1'
#
loop_
_entity.id
_entity.type
_entity.pdbx_description
1 polymer ?
#
loop_
_entity_poly.entity_id
_entity_poly.type
_entity_poly.pdbx_seq_one_letter_code
_entity_poly.pdbx_strand_id
1 'polypeptide(L)'
;MNKEHYWPEWLIEYANIGNSKVYWLGKNIKPGAATIPLCIECNSAFGTQLEGPMKSIFDDLDSGKGLSDKEAELTIRWLWKFEGISWSINHISHPTLRYSEKWTLIDRVLGKSFGDYRDDFCLAVGVAKKNDEGFSEWPVGLDSGIAIQNSVFVSGVFYKFAIMSLDAQFKHLVPKEFQLIQLKKTPTMEKEYFPDAQFDTIRNAVKITQAASIKLCLSHELISSISDTSNQRTKLLGFEPKRIELP
;
A
#
# COMPACT_ATOMS: atom_id res chain seq x y z
N MET A 1 2.18 -23.07 -12.14
CA MET A 1 2.49 -21.99 -11.17
C MET A 1 3.25 -20.93 -11.95
N ASN A 2 2.73 -19.69 -11.99
CA ASN A 2 3.39 -18.61 -12.73
C ASN A 2 4.18 -17.73 -11.75
N LYS A 3 5.16 -17.01 -12.29
CA LYS A 3 5.85 -15.95 -11.58
C LYS A 3 5.12 -14.64 -11.85
N GLU A 4 4.80 -13.92 -10.79
CA GLU A 4 4.25 -12.57 -10.88
C GLU A 4 5.28 -11.59 -10.34
N HIS A 5 5.40 -10.41 -10.95
CA HIS A 5 6.26 -9.36 -10.44
C HIS A 5 5.65 -8.77 -9.16
N TYR A 6 6.46 -8.62 -8.10
CA TYR A 6 6.00 -7.98 -6.86
C TYR A 6 5.54 -6.55 -7.12
N TRP A 7 6.36 -5.77 -7.84
CA TRP A 7 5.94 -4.52 -8.46
C TRP A 7 5.47 -4.80 -9.88
N PRO A 8 4.26 -4.40 -10.26
CA PRO A 8 3.77 -4.65 -11.61
C PRO A 8 4.65 -3.93 -12.64
N GLU A 9 4.82 -4.53 -13.83
CA GLU A 9 5.70 -4.00 -14.88
C GLU A 9 5.34 -2.55 -15.25
N TRP A 10 4.04 -2.24 -15.33
CA TRP A 10 3.58 -0.90 -15.63
C TRP A 10 4.12 0.13 -14.63
N LEU A 11 4.24 -0.21 -13.34
CA LEU A 11 4.74 0.70 -12.31
C LEU A 11 6.26 0.85 -12.38
N ILE A 12 6.97 -0.23 -12.71
CA ILE A 12 8.43 -0.21 -12.93
C ILE A 12 8.77 0.74 -14.08
N GLU A 13 8.01 0.66 -15.17
CA GLU A 13 8.12 1.54 -16.33
C GLU A 13 7.72 2.98 -15.97
N TYR A 14 6.57 3.15 -15.31
CA TYR A 14 6.05 4.46 -14.91
C TYR A 14 7.02 5.25 -14.03
N ALA A 15 7.67 4.57 -13.09
CA ALA A 15 8.66 5.16 -12.19
C ALA A 15 10.07 5.22 -12.78
N ASN A 16 10.29 4.69 -13.99
CA ASN A 16 11.59 4.64 -14.65
C ASN A 16 12.68 3.93 -13.80
N ILE A 17 12.32 2.85 -13.09
CA ILE A 17 13.24 2.14 -12.17
C ILE A 17 13.79 0.82 -12.71
N GLY A 18 13.58 0.52 -14.00
CA GLY A 18 13.93 -0.79 -14.58
C GLY A 18 15.42 -1.16 -14.50
N ASN A 19 16.31 -0.16 -14.42
CA ASN A 19 17.75 -0.35 -14.34
C ASN A 19 18.33 -0.12 -12.93
N SER A 20 17.53 0.45 -12.02
CA SER A 20 17.91 0.69 -10.63
C SER A 20 17.95 -0.61 -9.85
N LYS A 21 18.56 -0.55 -8.66
CA LYS A 21 18.48 -1.65 -7.69
C LYS A 21 17.48 -1.27 -6.61
N VAL A 22 16.60 -2.21 -6.30
CA VAL A 22 15.70 -2.17 -5.15
C VAL A 22 16.13 -3.20 -4.13
N TYR A 23 15.93 -2.89 -2.85
CA TYR A 23 16.17 -3.83 -1.79
C TYR A 23 14.97 -4.75 -1.62
N TRP A 24 15.20 -6.04 -1.81
CA TRP A 24 14.20 -7.08 -1.75
C TRP A 24 14.75 -8.29 -1.02
N LEU A 25 14.11 -8.67 0.09
CA LEU A 25 14.45 -9.87 0.89
C LEU A 25 15.96 -10.00 1.20
N GLY A 26 16.57 -8.91 1.67
CA GLY A 26 17.99 -8.94 2.05
C GLY A 26 18.98 -8.62 0.92
N LYS A 27 18.52 -8.42 -0.32
CA LYS A 27 19.38 -8.28 -1.50
C LYS A 27 19.01 -7.08 -2.35
N ASN A 28 20.00 -6.49 -3.00
CA ASN A 28 19.80 -5.46 -4.01
C ASN A 28 19.62 -6.13 -5.38
N ILE A 29 18.42 -6.07 -5.94
CA ILE A 29 18.07 -6.70 -7.23
C ILE A 29 17.40 -5.69 -8.15
N LYS A 30 17.30 -6.00 -9.45
CA LYS A 30 16.44 -5.21 -10.36
C LYS A 30 14.96 -5.43 -9.99
N PRO A 31 14.09 -4.42 -10.08
CA PRO A 31 12.66 -4.57 -9.76
C PRO A 31 11.98 -5.72 -10.51
N GLY A 32 12.25 -5.87 -11.81
CA GLY A 32 11.70 -6.98 -12.61
C GLY A 32 12.20 -8.38 -12.21
N ALA A 33 13.25 -8.48 -11.38
CA ALA A 33 13.68 -9.77 -10.83
C ALA A 33 12.92 -10.14 -9.55
N ALA A 34 12.23 -9.19 -8.91
CA ALA A 34 11.41 -9.43 -7.73
C ALA A 34 10.12 -10.13 -8.13
N THR A 35 10.16 -11.45 -8.20
CA THR A 35 9.01 -12.28 -8.58
C THR A 35 8.57 -13.20 -7.46
N ILE A 36 7.27 -13.47 -7.44
CA ILE A 36 6.62 -14.32 -6.44
C ILE A 36 5.85 -15.46 -7.12
N PRO A 37 5.78 -16.64 -6.50
CA PRO A 37 4.94 -17.72 -7.02
C PRO A 37 3.47 -17.38 -6.77
N LEU A 38 2.68 -17.33 -7.84
CA LEU A 38 1.23 -17.15 -7.78
C LEU A 38 0.50 -18.19 -8.62
N CYS A 39 -0.73 -18.49 -8.21
CA CYS A 39 -1.64 -19.31 -9.01
C CYS A 39 -2.05 -18.53 -10.28
N ILE A 40 -2.27 -19.23 -11.40
CA ILE A 40 -2.56 -18.58 -12.70
C ILE A 40 -3.84 -17.76 -12.59
N GLU A 41 -4.86 -18.32 -11.96
CA GLU A 41 -6.17 -17.67 -11.75
C GLU A 41 -6.03 -16.40 -10.90
N CYS A 42 -5.30 -16.50 -9.78
CA CYS A 42 -4.98 -15.40 -8.89
C CYS A 42 -4.26 -14.28 -9.63
N ASN A 43 -3.28 -14.66 -10.47
CA ASN A 43 -2.49 -13.69 -11.21
C ASN A 43 -3.32 -12.93 -12.25
N SER A 44 -4.09 -13.67 -13.04
CA SER A 44 -5.01 -13.08 -14.02
C SER A 44 -6.05 -12.18 -13.33
N ALA A 45 -6.55 -12.59 -12.16
CA ALA A 45 -7.53 -11.80 -11.41
C ALA A 45 -6.92 -10.48 -10.88
N PHE A 46 -5.71 -10.51 -10.32
CA PHE A 46 -5.01 -9.27 -9.95
C PHE A 46 -4.74 -8.38 -11.15
N GLY A 47 -4.25 -8.94 -12.26
CA GLY A 47 -3.97 -8.18 -13.48
C GLY A 47 -5.20 -7.44 -14.01
N THR A 48 -6.34 -8.15 -14.09
CA THR A 48 -7.57 -7.62 -14.71
C THR A 48 -8.39 -6.72 -13.79
N GLN A 49 -8.51 -7.08 -12.50
CA GLN A 49 -9.43 -6.41 -11.57
C GLN A 49 -8.75 -5.39 -10.66
N LEU A 50 -7.42 -5.39 -10.59
CA LEU A 50 -6.67 -4.51 -9.69
C LEU A 50 -5.59 -3.72 -10.44
N GLU A 51 -4.62 -4.38 -11.05
CA GLU A 51 -3.45 -3.70 -11.64
C GLU A 51 -3.80 -2.86 -12.87
N GLY A 52 -4.63 -3.38 -13.79
CA GLY A 52 -5.10 -2.63 -14.94
C GLY A 52 -5.84 -1.34 -14.54
N PRO A 53 -6.88 -1.44 -13.69
CA PRO A 53 -7.57 -0.27 -13.15
C PRO A 53 -6.67 0.70 -12.37
N MET A 54 -5.72 0.19 -11.57
CA MET A 54 -4.78 1.05 -10.83
C MET A 54 -3.83 1.83 -11.72
N LYS A 55 -3.39 1.25 -12.84
CA LYS A 55 -2.63 2.00 -13.86
C LYS A 55 -3.44 3.20 -14.37
N SER A 56 -4.71 2.99 -14.70
CA SER A 56 -5.60 4.09 -15.15
C SER A 56 -5.82 5.15 -14.06
N ILE A 57 -5.91 4.74 -12.79
CA ILE A 57 -5.98 5.68 -11.66
C ILE A 57 -4.72 6.55 -11.58
N PHE A 58 -3.53 5.96 -11.76
CA PHE A 58 -2.27 6.70 -11.77
C PHE A 58 -2.21 7.70 -12.92
N ASP A 59 -2.63 7.30 -14.13
CA ASP A 59 -2.72 8.19 -15.30
C ASP A 59 -3.69 9.37 -15.05
N ASP A 60 -4.83 9.12 -14.41
CA ASP A 60 -5.81 10.15 -14.06
C ASP A 60 -5.31 11.09 -12.97
N LEU A 61 -4.64 10.56 -11.93
CA LEU A 61 -3.99 11.37 -10.90
C LEU A 61 -2.87 12.23 -11.48
N ASP A 62 -2.07 11.69 -12.38
CA ASP A 62 -0.95 12.41 -13.00
C ASP A 62 -1.44 13.56 -13.87
N SER A 63 -2.59 13.37 -14.54
CA SER A 63 -3.28 14.37 -15.35
C SER A 63 -4.23 15.29 -14.57
N GLY A 64 -4.30 15.17 -13.24
CA GLY A 64 -5.09 16.06 -12.38
C GLY A 64 -6.60 15.83 -12.41
N LYS A 65 -7.09 14.68 -12.89
CA LYS A 65 -8.52 14.34 -12.95
C LYS A 65 -9.09 13.83 -11.63
N GLY A 66 -8.25 13.65 -10.62
CA GLY A 66 -8.64 13.22 -9.28
C GLY A 66 -9.10 11.77 -9.18
N LEU A 67 -9.73 11.45 -8.05
CA LEU A 67 -10.23 10.15 -7.66
C LEU A 67 -11.72 10.22 -7.36
N SER A 68 -12.42 9.16 -7.75
CA SER A 68 -13.72 8.81 -7.20
C SER A 68 -13.57 8.03 -5.91
N ASP A 69 -14.65 7.97 -5.14
CA ASP A 69 -14.72 7.16 -3.93
C ASP A 69 -14.52 5.65 -4.23
N LYS A 70 -14.96 5.16 -5.40
CA LYS A 70 -14.70 3.78 -5.83
C LYS A 70 -13.21 3.52 -6.12
N GLU A 71 -12.53 4.47 -6.75
CA GLU A 71 -11.09 4.38 -7.03
C GLU A 71 -10.25 4.51 -5.76
N ALA A 72 -10.71 5.28 -4.78
CA ALA A 72 -10.09 5.34 -3.47
C ALA A 72 -10.11 3.96 -2.78
N GLU A 73 -11.25 3.25 -2.81
CA GLU A 73 -11.35 1.88 -2.31
C GLU A 73 -10.41 0.92 -3.07
N LEU A 74 -10.33 1.05 -4.40
CA LEU A 74 -9.44 0.24 -5.21
C LEU A 74 -7.96 0.47 -4.87
N THR A 75 -7.59 1.73 -4.58
CA THR A 75 -6.25 2.11 -4.13
C THR A 75 -5.92 1.48 -2.78
N ILE A 76 -6.87 1.47 -1.83
CA ILE A 76 -6.70 0.76 -0.54
C ILE A 76 -6.45 -0.73 -0.76
N ARG A 77 -7.27 -1.37 -1.61
CA ARG A 77 -7.14 -2.80 -1.94
C ARG A 77 -5.78 -3.10 -2.60
N TRP A 78 -5.31 -2.20 -3.45
CA TRP A 78 -4.01 -2.33 -4.09
C TRP A 78 -2.85 -2.26 -3.10
N LEU A 79 -2.91 -1.36 -2.12
CA LEU A 79 -1.93 -1.33 -1.02
C LEU A 79 -1.95 -2.64 -0.21
N TRP A 80 -3.14 -3.16 0.10
CA TRP A 80 -3.28 -4.45 0.80
C TRP A 80 -2.75 -5.64 0.01
N LYS A 81 -2.76 -5.61 -1.33
CA LYS A 81 -2.08 -6.62 -2.15
C LYS A 81 -0.59 -6.67 -1.82
N PHE A 82 0.10 -5.53 -1.83
CA PHE A 82 1.54 -5.50 -1.56
C PHE A 82 1.88 -6.00 -0.16
N GLU A 83 1.11 -5.56 0.84
CA GLU A 83 1.34 -5.97 2.23
C GLU A 83 1.05 -7.47 2.41
N GLY A 84 -0.06 -7.99 1.89
CA GLY A 84 -0.38 -9.42 2.00
C GLY A 84 0.58 -10.33 1.25
N ILE A 85 1.12 -9.88 0.11
CA ILE A 85 2.22 -10.57 -0.57
C ILE A 85 3.47 -10.54 0.30
N SER A 86 3.85 -9.37 0.82
CA SER A 86 5.02 -9.22 1.69
C SER A 86 4.92 -10.13 2.91
N TRP A 87 3.76 -10.17 3.56
CA TRP A 87 3.47 -11.06 4.67
C TRP A 87 3.64 -12.53 4.27
N SER A 88 3.06 -12.94 3.14
CA SER A 88 3.12 -14.33 2.66
C SER A 88 4.55 -14.81 2.41
N ILE A 89 5.40 -13.94 1.86
CA ILE A 89 6.81 -14.26 1.61
C ILE A 89 7.59 -14.42 2.92
N ASN A 90 7.35 -13.51 3.88
CA ASN A 90 8.07 -13.54 5.16
C ASN A 90 7.65 -14.71 6.06
N HIS A 91 6.46 -15.27 5.83
CA HIS A 91 5.92 -16.40 6.60
C HIS A 91 5.84 -17.71 5.81
N ILE A 92 6.49 -17.79 4.64
CA ILE A 92 6.44 -19.00 3.79
C ILE A 92 6.96 -20.27 4.48
N SER A 93 7.89 -20.12 5.44
CA SER A 93 8.41 -21.21 6.27
C SER A 93 7.50 -21.63 7.42
N HIS A 94 6.37 -20.93 7.63
CA HIS A 94 5.44 -21.11 8.73
C HIS A 94 4.02 -21.37 8.20
N PRO A 95 3.73 -22.58 7.67
CA PRO A 95 2.49 -22.87 6.94
C PRO A 95 1.22 -22.82 7.80
N THR A 96 1.36 -22.81 9.13
CA THR A 96 0.23 -22.67 10.06
C THR A 96 -0.16 -21.22 10.31
N LEU A 97 0.72 -20.26 10.01
CA LEU A 97 0.39 -18.84 10.14
C LEU A 97 -0.54 -18.44 8.99
N ARG A 98 -1.55 -17.63 9.33
CA ARG A 98 -2.49 -17.08 8.37
C ARG A 98 -2.37 -15.57 8.37
N TYR A 99 -2.42 -14.99 7.16
CA TYR A 99 -2.42 -13.55 6.96
C TYR A 99 -3.63 -12.87 7.64
N SER A 100 -4.77 -13.55 7.62
CA SER A 100 -5.97 -13.20 8.36
C SER A 100 -6.70 -14.49 8.71
N GLU A 101 -7.33 -14.54 9.88
CA GLU A 101 -8.15 -15.67 10.32
C GLU A 101 -9.41 -15.84 9.47
N LYS A 102 -9.96 -14.74 8.95
CA LYS A 102 -11.27 -14.72 8.28
C LYS A 102 -11.20 -14.70 6.76
N TRP A 103 -10.17 -14.08 6.20
CA TRP A 103 -10.13 -13.78 4.75
C TRP A 103 -8.81 -14.20 4.13
N THR A 104 -8.86 -14.80 2.94
CA THR A 104 -7.66 -14.94 2.12
C THR A 104 -7.26 -13.58 1.56
N LEU A 105 -6.02 -13.44 1.07
CA LEU A 105 -5.59 -12.22 0.38
C LEU A 105 -6.50 -11.89 -0.81
N ILE A 106 -6.92 -12.91 -1.56
CA ILE A 106 -7.81 -12.74 -2.72
C ILE A 106 -9.18 -12.22 -2.26
N ASP A 107 -9.77 -12.80 -1.22
CA ASP A 107 -11.05 -12.33 -0.69
C ASP A 107 -10.97 -10.88 -0.25
N ARG A 108 -9.85 -10.51 0.40
CA ARG A 108 -9.64 -9.17 0.91
C ARG A 108 -9.49 -8.14 -0.20
N VAL A 109 -8.69 -8.46 -1.22
CA VAL A 109 -8.32 -7.51 -2.28
C VAL A 109 -9.38 -7.47 -3.38
N LEU A 110 -9.92 -8.62 -3.79
CA LEU A 110 -10.85 -8.75 -4.92
C LEU A 110 -12.31 -9.02 -4.52
N GLY A 111 -12.60 -9.14 -3.22
CA GLY A 111 -13.96 -9.35 -2.73
C GLY A 111 -14.94 -8.20 -3.04
N LYS A 112 -16.25 -8.50 -2.99
CA LYS A 112 -17.32 -7.67 -3.59
C LYS A 112 -17.51 -6.26 -2.99
N SER A 113 -17.05 -5.98 -1.77
CA SER A 113 -16.99 -4.63 -1.16
C SER A 113 -16.40 -4.75 0.26
N PHE A 114 -15.95 -3.65 0.86
CA PHE A 114 -15.72 -3.56 2.32
C PHE A 114 -17.02 -3.70 3.14
N GLY A 115 -18.17 -3.73 2.48
CA GLY A 115 -19.46 -4.03 3.09
C GLY A 115 -19.86 -2.93 4.07
N ASP A 116 -20.37 -3.34 5.24
CA ASP A 116 -20.88 -2.42 6.25
C ASP A 116 -19.81 -1.60 6.97
N TYR A 117 -18.52 -1.94 6.81
CA TYR A 117 -17.38 -1.26 7.44
C TYR A 117 -16.66 -0.31 6.51
N ARG A 118 -17.26 0.00 5.35
CA ARG A 118 -16.59 0.79 4.32
C ARG A 118 -16.19 2.17 4.82
N ASP A 119 -17.07 2.81 5.57
CA ASP A 119 -16.87 4.14 6.17
C ASP A 119 -15.89 4.17 7.35
N ASP A 120 -15.43 3.00 7.80
CA ASP A 120 -14.33 2.87 8.75
C ASP A 120 -12.96 2.98 8.07
N PHE A 121 -12.89 3.01 6.73
CA PHE A 121 -11.62 3.14 6.01
C PHE A 121 -11.39 4.54 5.47
N CYS A 122 -10.14 4.95 5.52
CA CYS A 122 -9.67 6.21 4.96
C CYS A 122 -8.45 5.95 4.07
N LEU A 123 -8.40 6.69 2.96
CA LEU A 123 -7.23 6.81 2.11
C LEU A 123 -6.64 8.21 2.31
N ALA A 124 -5.36 8.28 2.64
CA ALA A 124 -4.59 9.52 2.63
C ALA A 124 -3.75 9.57 1.35
N VAL A 125 -3.86 10.65 0.57
CA VAL A 125 -3.10 10.84 -0.67
C VAL A 125 -2.40 12.19 -0.63
N GLY A 126 -1.11 12.22 -0.94
CA GLY A 126 -0.37 13.45 -1.17
C GLY A 126 0.51 13.35 -2.41
N VAL A 127 0.74 14.48 -3.06
CA VAL A 127 1.45 14.55 -4.35
C VAL A 127 2.71 15.38 -4.21
N ALA A 128 3.83 14.89 -4.75
CA ALA A 128 5.07 15.63 -4.85
C ALA A 128 5.11 16.50 -6.12
N LYS A 129 5.56 17.76 -5.98
CA LYS A 129 5.69 18.72 -7.09
C LYS A 129 6.75 18.30 -8.09
N LYS A 130 7.88 17.77 -7.61
CA LYS A 130 9.02 17.37 -8.44
C LYS A 130 9.83 16.23 -7.83
N ASN A 131 10.60 15.56 -8.68
CA ASN A 131 11.66 14.68 -8.25
C ASN A 131 12.82 15.49 -7.63
N ASP A 132 13.69 14.81 -6.89
CA ASP A 132 14.94 15.40 -6.40
C ASP A 132 15.87 15.74 -7.58
N GLU A 133 16.61 16.84 -7.44
CA GLU A 133 17.53 17.28 -8.49
C GLU A 133 18.63 16.24 -8.74
N GLY A 134 18.87 15.93 -10.02
CA GLY A 134 19.84 14.91 -10.43
C GLY A 134 19.30 13.48 -10.50
N PHE A 135 18.03 13.25 -10.12
CA PHE A 135 17.39 11.93 -10.19
C PHE A 135 16.35 11.88 -11.32
N SER A 136 16.45 10.87 -12.18
CA SER A 136 15.47 10.57 -13.25
C SER A 136 14.52 9.43 -12.87
N GLU A 137 14.84 8.71 -11.80
CA GLU A 137 14.11 7.56 -11.28
C GLU A 137 13.21 8.01 -10.13
N TRP A 138 12.00 7.46 -10.04
CA TRP A 138 11.06 7.79 -8.98
C TRP A 138 10.93 6.65 -7.97
N PRO A 139 10.69 6.94 -6.68
CA PRO A 139 10.61 5.91 -5.66
C PRO A 139 9.37 5.03 -5.85
N VAL A 140 9.56 3.75 -5.58
CA VAL A 140 8.49 2.76 -5.51
C VAL A 140 8.78 1.89 -4.29
N GLY A 141 7.89 1.91 -3.30
CA GLY A 141 8.04 1.05 -2.14
C GLY A 141 7.05 1.33 -1.02
N LEU A 142 6.91 0.31 -0.16
CA LEU A 142 6.17 0.44 1.08
C LEU A 142 7.03 1.14 2.15
N ASP A 143 6.35 1.93 2.96
CA ASP A 143 6.87 2.66 4.12
C ASP A 143 6.39 2.07 5.44
N SER A 144 5.23 1.41 5.42
CA SER A 144 4.78 0.57 6.54
C SER A 144 5.61 -0.71 6.63
N GLY A 145 5.89 -1.14 7.86
CA GLY A 145 6.37 -2.49 8.13
C GLY A 145 5.31 -3.55 7.78
N ILE A 146 5.70 -4.82 7.86
CA ILE A 146 4.74 -5.93 7.76
C ILE A 146 3.92 -5.95 9.05
N ALA A 147 2.60 -5.96 8.91
CA ALA A 147 1.70 -5.99 10.06
C ALA A 147 1.87 -7.29 10.85
N ILE A 148 1.77 -7.20 12.17
CA ILE A 148 1.78 -8.34 13.07
C ILE A 148 0.33 -8.80 13.31
N GLN A 149 -0.56 -7.85 13.63
CA GLN A 149 -1.96 -8.13 13.94
C GLN A 149 -2.92 -7.36 13.04
N ASN A 150 -2.55 -6.15 12.61
CA ASN A 150 -3.44 -5.27 11.87
C ASN A 150 -2.97 -5.01 10.45
N SER A 151 -3.52 -5.74 9.48
CA SER A 151 -3.17 -5.55 8.07
C SER A 151 -3.94 -4.41 7.39
N VAL A 152 -4.73 -3.60 8.11
CA VAL A 152 -5.48 -2.44 7.58
C VAL A 152 -4.56 -1.30 7.17
N PHE A 153 -3.57 -0.98 8.00
CA PHE A 153 -2.67 0.14 7.73
C PHE A 153 -1.57 -0.26 6.75
N VAL A 154 -1.52 0.41 5.61
CA VAL A 154 -0.42 0.28 4.66
C VAL A 154 -0.08 1.67 4.14
N SER A 155 1.20 1.95 3.98
CA SER A 155 1.66 3.23 3.43
C SER A 155 2.85 3.02 2.53
N GLY A 156 3.04 3.93 1.58
CA GLY A 156 4.16 3.90 0.65
C GLY A 156 4.20 5.12 -0.24
N VAL A 157 5.32 5.25 -0.95
CA VAL A 157 5.49 6.22 -2.03
C VAL A 157 5.67 5.46 -3.34
N PHE A 158 4.85 5.82 -4.33
CA PHE A 158 4.80 5.22 -5.64
C PHE A 158 4.81 6.35 -6.67
N TYR A 159 5.90 6.45 -7.43
CA TYR A 159 6.13 7.57 -8.33
C TYR A 159 6.13 8.91 -7.57
N LYS A 160 5.23 9.84 -7.92
CA LYS A 160 5.05 11.14 -7.24
C LYS A 160 3.99 11.12 -6.14
N PHE A 161 3.36 9.97 -5.88
CA PHE A 161 2.23 9.83 -4.97
C PHE A 161 2.66 9.16 -3.66
N ALA A 162 2.45 9.86 -2.54
CA ALA A 162 2.49 9.27 -1.22
C ALA A 162 1.07 8.84 -0.84
N ILE A 163 0.90 7.57 -0.46
CA ILE A 163 -0.42 6.97 -0.26
C ILE A 163 -0.44 6.20 1.05
N MET A 164 -1.50 6.33 1.83
CA MET A 164 -1.75 5.53 3.04
C MET A 164 -3.18 5.02 3.06
N SER A 165 -3.38 3.73 3.31
CA SER A 165 -4.65 3.18 3.79
C SER A 165 -4.61 3.09 5.30
N LEU A 166 -5.71 3.46 5.96
CA LEU A 166 -5.84 3.42 7.42
C LEU A 166 -7.29 3.26 7.86
N ASP A 167 -7.47 2.87 9.11
CA ASP A 167 -8.76 3.00 9.80
C ASP A 167 -9.03 4.49 10.09
N ALA A 168 -10.25 4.94 9.78
CA ALA A 168 -10.70 6.32 9.87
C ALA A 168 -10.60 6.89 11.30
N GLN A 169 -10.58 6.05 12.34
CA GLN A 169 -10.36 6.51 13.72
C GLN A 169 -8.99 7.18 13.90
N PHE A 170 -7.99 6.78 13.10
CA PHE A 170 -6.63 7.32 13.16
C PHE A 170 -6.36 8.48 12.21
N LYS A 171 -7.38 9.00 11.51
CA LYS A 171 -7.21 10.10 10.55
C LYS A 171 -6.54 11.34 11.14
N HIS A 172 -6.72 11.57 12.44
CA HIS A 172 -6.11 12.68 13.18
C HIS A 172 -4.58 12.57 13.34
N LEU A 173 -4.00 11.40 13.03
CA LEU A 173 -2.56 11.16 13.08
C LEU A 173 -1.88 11.35 11.72
N VAL A 174 -2.65 11.51 10.64
CA VAL A 174 -2.13 11.70 9.29
C VAL A 174 -1.55 13.12 9.15
N PRO A 175 -0.36 13.29 8.56
CA PRO A 175 0.22 14.61 8.34
C PRO A 175 -0.66 15.50 7.45
N LYS A 176 -0.55 16.82 7.65
CA LYS A 176 -1.35 17.82 6.93
C LYS A 176 -1.05 17.88 5.43
N GLU A 177 0.07 17.30 5.00
CA GLU A 177 0.51 17.19 3.61
C GLU A 177 -0.24 16.10 2.82
N PHE A 178 -1.18 15.40 3.46
CA PHE A 178 -2.08 14.46 2.81
C PHE A 178 -3.50 15.00 2.77
N GLN A 179 -4.15 14.84 1.63
CA GLN A 179 -5.59 14.90 1.54
C GLN A 179 -6.19 13.60 2.09
N LEU A 180 -7.12 13.74 3.03
CA LEU A 180 -7.86 12.62 3.60
C LEU A 180 -9.14 12.35 2.82
N ILE A 181 -9.35 11.10 2.44
CA ILE A 181 -10.51 10.58 1.74
C ILE A 181 -11.12 9.50 2.62
N GLN A 182 -12.15 9.84 3.39
CA GLN A 182 -12.92 8.84 4.13
C GLN A 182 -13.92 8.20 3.16
N LEU A 183 -13.89 6.88 3.04
CA LEU A 183 -14.80 6.17 2.15
C LEU A 183 -16.25 6.37 2.60
N LYS A 184 -17.16 6.55 1.65
CA LYS A 184 -18.61 6.64 1.91
C LYS A 184 -19.22 5.27 2.18
N LYS A 185 -20.35 5.20 2.87
CA LYS A 185 -21.08 3.93 2.99
C LYS A 185 -21.54 3.39 1.63
N THR A 186 -21.98 4.28 0.74
CA THR A 186 -22.36 3.96 -0.64
C THR A 186 -21.33 4.55 -1.61
N PRO A 187 -20.70 3.72 -2.46
CA PRO A 187 -19.64 4.20 -3.32
C PRO A 187 -20.16 5.08 -4.45
N THR A 188 -19.40 6.14 -4.77
CA THR A 188 -19.66 7.00 -5.93
C THR A 188 -18.61 6.78 -7.02
N MET A 189 -19.03 6.94 -8.27
CA MET A 189 -18.17 6.87 -9.46
C MET A 189 -17.68 8.25 -9.91
N GLU A 190 -18.27 9.32 -9.38
CA GLU A 190 -17.90 10.70 -9.70
C GLU A 190 -16.53 11.03 -9.09
N LYS A 191 -15.70 11.76 -9.84
CA LYS A 191 -14.41 12.26 -9.36
C LYS A 191 -14.67 13.40 -8.38
N GLU A 192 -14.32 13.18 -7.13
CA GLU A 192 -14.63 14.10 -6.02
C GLU A 192 -13.37 14.58 -5.28
N TYR A 193 -12.26 13.84 -5.42
CA TYR A 193 -11.03 14.10 -4.66
C TYR A 193 -9.90 14.46 -5.61
N PHE A 194 -9.40 15.69 -5.51
CA PHE A 194 -8.35 16.22 -6.37
C PHE A 194 -7.13 16.53 -5.50
N PRO A 195 -6.22 15.55 -5.31
CA PRO A 195 -5.08 15.74 -4.42
C PRO A 195 -4.08 16.71 -5.04
N ASP A 196 -3.86 17.82 -4.34
CA ASP A 196 -2.92 18.86 -4.74
C ASP A 196 -1.47 18.46 -4.44
N ALA A 197 -0.54 19.16 -5.09
CA ALA A 197 0.89 19.00 -4.85
C ALA A 197 1.30 19.65 -3.52
N GLN A 198 1.31 18.84 -2.46
CA GLN A 198 1.58 19.27 -1.09
C GLN A 198 3.03 19.04 -0.64
N PHE A 199 3.76 18.13 -1.30
CA PHE A 199 5.19 17.94 -1.05
C PHE A 199 6.04 18.69 -2.07
N ASP A 200 7.04 19.45 -1.60
CA ASP A 200 7.94 20.17 -2.51
C ASP A 200 8.84 19.25 -3.34
N THR A 201 9.34 18.17 -2.74
CA THR A 201 10.18 17.17 -3.40
C THR A 201 9.73 15.77 -3.03
N ILE A 202 10.11 14.78 -3.83
CA ILE A 202 9.77 13.41 -3.53
C ILE A 202 10.50 12.89 -2.28
N ARG A 203 11.75 13.30 -2.01
CA ARG A 203 12.43 13.03 -0.74
C ARG A 203 11.64 13.53 0.48
N ASN A 204 10.98 14.68 0.38
CA ASN A 204 10.11 15.17 1.46
C ASN A 204 8.89 14.26 1.64
N ALA A 205 8.24 13.87 0.54
CA ALA A 205 7.12 12.93 0.59
C ALA A 205 7.53 11.59 1.24
N VAL A 206 8.66 11.03 0.83
CA VAL A 206 9.27 9.80 1.38
C VAL A 206 9.52 9.94 2.89
N LYS A 207 10.23 10.99 3.32
CA LYS A 207 10.56 11.21 4.74
C LYS A 207 9.32 11.38 5.62
N ILE A 208 8.35 12.18 5.17
CA ILE A 208 7.13 12.45 5.94
C ILE A 208 6.26 11.19 5.99
N THR A 209 6.15 10.46 4.88
CA THR A 209 5.43 9.18 4.83
C THR A 209 6.02 8.21 5.84
N GLN A 210 7.34 7.97 5.84
CA GLN A 210 8.01 7.09 6.81
C GLN A 210 7.74 7.47 8.26
N ALA A 211 7.90 8.75 8.58
CA ALA A 211 7.71 9.23 9.94
C ALA A 211 6.27 9.00 10.42
N ALA A 212 5.29 9.24 9.54
CA ALA A 212 3.88 8.97 9.82
C ALA A 212 3.61 7.46 9.93
N SER A 213 4.21 6.64 9.07
CA SER A 213 4.04 5.19 9.05
C SER A 213 4.39 4.56 10.39
N ILE A 214 5.48 4.96 11.04
CA ILE A 214 5.87 4.42 12.35
C ILE A 214 4.75 4.64 13.37
N LYS A 215 4.24 5.87 13.48
CA LYS A 215 3.21 6.23 14.46
C LYS A 215 1.86 5.54 14.16
N LEU A 216 1.47 5.53 12.88
CA LEU A 216 0.21 4.93 12.44
C LEU A 216 0.25 3.40 12.58
N CYS A 217 1.33 2.74 12.18
CA CYS A 217 1.53 1.30 12.41
C CYS A 217 1.35 0.95 13.89
N LEU A 218 2.08 1.63 14.79
CA LEU A 218 2.00 1.34 16.23
C LEU A 218 0.60 1.55 16.80
N SER A 219 -0.13 2.55 16.32
CA SER A 219 -1.49 2.84 16.78
C SER A 219 -2.48 1.75 16.33
N HIS A 220 -2.37 1.28 15.10
CA HIS A 220 -3.20 0.20 14.56
C HIS A 220 -2.92 -1.15 15.24
N GLU A 221 -1.64 -1.48 15.45
CA GLU A 221 -1.23 -2.70 16.16
C GLU A 221 -1.70 -2.68 17.62
N LEU A 222 -1.61 -1.53 18.30
CA LEU A 222 -2.06 -1.41 19.69
C LEU A 222 -3.58 -1.70 19.81
N ILE A 223 -4.42 -1.09 18.98
CA ILE A 223 -5.87 -1.32 19.02
C ILE A 223 -6.23 -2.77 18.67
N SER A 224 -5.56 -3.36 17.68
CA SER A 224 -5.75 -4.78 17.37
C SER A 224 -5.37 -5.68 18.53
N SER A 225 -4.28 -5.37 19.24
CA SER A 225 -3.84 -6.16 20.40
C SER A 225 -4.83 -6.10 21.56
N ILE A 226 -5.44 -4.94 21.79
CA ILE A 226 -6.46 -4.75 22.83
C ILE A 226 -7.73 -5.52 22.46
N SER A 227 -8.13 -5.46 21.19
CA SER A 227 -9.29 -6.17 20.67
C SER A 227 -9.10 -7.69 20.76
N ASP A 228 -7.90 -8.18 20.45
CA ASP A 228 -7.52 -9.59 20.59
C ASP A 228 -7.38 -10.04 22.05
N THR A 229 -7.02 -9.16 22.99
CA THR A 229 -6.99 -9.55 24.42
C THR A 229 -8.37 -9.83 25.02
N SER A 230 -9.47 -9.43 24.36
CA SER A 230 -10.82 -9.88 24.70
C SER A 230 -11.15 -11.30 24.21
N ASN A 231 -10.31 -11.89 23.34
CA ASN A 231 -10.35 -13.27 22.83
C ASN A 231 -8.92 -13.88 22.84
N GLN A 232 -8.46 -14.34 24.01
CA GLN A 232 -7.07 -14.76 24.26
C GLN A 232 -6.44 -15.76 23.25
N ARG A 233 -5.12 -15.54 23.02
CA ARG A 233 -4.04 -16.37 22.38
C ARG A 233 -3.86 -16.08 20.90
N THR A 234 -2.77 -15.40 20.47
CA THR A 234 -1.45 -16.02 20.24
C THR A 234 -0.32 -14.97 20.19
N LYS A 235 0.87 -15.32 20.71
CA LYS A 235 2.10 -14.51 20.83
C LYS A 235 3.05 -14.65 19.61
N LEU A 236 3.86 -13.59 19.40
CA LEU A 236 5.14 -13.48 18.64
C LEU A 236 5.00 -13.43 17.10
N LEU A 237 5.59 -12.48 16.37
CA LEU A 237 7.02 -12.15 16.30
C LEU A 237 7.25 -10.67 15.92
N GLY A 238 8.27 -10.06 16.50
CA GLY A 238 8.72 -8.71 16.18
C GLY A 238 9.44 -8.61 14.84
N PHE A 239 9.27 -7.48 14.17
CA PHE A 239 10.11 -7.06 13.05
C PHE A 239 10.37 -5.55 13.11
N GLU A 240 11.65 -5.17 13.09
CA GLU A 240 12.06 -3.78 12.91
C GLU A 240 12.08 -3.46 11.42
N PRO A 241 11.36 -2.44 10.95
CA PRO A 241 11.44 -2.02 9.55
C PRO A 241 12.83 -1.44 9.28
N LYS A 242 13.67 -2.18 8.55
CA LYS A 242 14.87 -1.62 7.92
C LYS A 242 14.47 -1.01 6.58
N ARG A 243 14.45 0.33 6.49
CA ARG A 243 14.54 1.02 5.20
C ARG A 243 15.98 1.44 4.95
N ILE A 244 16.43 1.24 3.72
CA ILE A 244 17.71 1.72 3.21
C ILE A 244 17.51 3.14 2.70
N GLU A 245 18.37 4.04 3.16
CA GLU A 245 18.57 5.35 2.56
C GLU A 245 19.23 5.15 1.20
N LEU A 246 18.65 5.73 0.15
CA LEU A 246 19.37 5.93 -1.10
C LEU A 246 20.51 6.94 -0.82
N PRO A 247 21.71 6.75 -1.41
CA PRO A 247 22.82 7.68 -1.27
C PRO A 247 22.45 9.12 -1.68
#